data_AF-M5GG03-F1
#
_entry.id   AF-M5GG03-F1
#
_cell.length_a   1.000
_cell.length_b   1.000
_cell.length_c   1.000
_cell.angle_alpha   90.00
_cell.angle_beta   90.00
_cell.angle_gamma   90.00
#
_symmetry.space_group_name_H-M   'P 1'
#
loop_
_entity.id
_entity.type
_entity.pdbx_description
1 polymer ?
#
loop_
_entity_poly.entity_id
_entity_poly.type
_entity_poly.pdbx_seq_one_letter_code
_entity_poly.pdbx_strand_id
1 'polypeptide(L)'
;MSRAESTTVGTPRQESPFNLPPLRSTRSTLFLPQTPAVSSPAPGGTETPRPAPPPAGPQRIRTIRFGRFDIDTWYDAPFPEEYANVPDGKMWLCEFCLRYGKSSFGNLRHRMKCKARHPPGDEIYRAGNVSVFEVDGRKNKIYCQNLCLLAKMFLDHKTLFYDVEPFLFYVMTEMTDVGARFVGYFSKEKRCPSGYNVSCIMTLPAMQRRGWGNLLIGFSYLLSKKEGRLGTPERPLSGLGEVAYRNYWTLTINQFLNATP
;
A
#
# COMPACT_ATOMS: atom_id res chain seq x y z
N MET A 1 55.50 -29.98 -36.27
CA MET A 1 54.30 -30.58 -35.66
C MET A 1 54.41 -30.39 -34.16
N SER A 2 53.94 -29.24 -33.66
CA SER A 2 53.97 -28.88 -32.23
C SER A 2 52.55 -28.81 -31.70
N ARG A 3 52.33 -29.50 -30.58
CA ARG A 3 51.10 -29.48 -29.77
C ARG A 3 50.91 -28.08 -29.16
N ALA A 4 49.70 -27.55 -29.29
CA ALA A 4 49.24 -26.38 -28.56
C ALA A 4 48.30 -26.84 -27.44
N GLU A 5 48.70 -26.60 -26.20
CA GLU A 5 47.87 -26.72 -25.00
C GLU A 5 46.91 -25.52 -24.94
N SER A 6 45.62 -25.78 -24.75
CA SER A 6 44.60 -24.75 -24.55
C SER A 6 44.22 -24.69 -23.08
N THR A 7 44.63 -23.59 -22.45
CA THR A 7 44.36 -23.22 -21.06
C THR A 7 42.92 -22.70 -20.93
N THR A 8 42.05 -23.44 -20.24
CA THR A 8 40.71 -22.98 -19.86
C THR A 8 40.78 -22.09 -18.62
N VAL A 9 40.51 -20.79 -18.79
CA VAL A 9 40.36 -19.83 -17.69
C VAL A 9 38.95 -19.97 -17.11
N GLY A 10 38.86 -20.32 -15.83
CA GLY A 10 37.60 -20.44 -15.09
C GLY A 10 36.99 -19.09 -14.73
N THR A 11 35.70 -18.94 -14.99
CA THR A 11 34.86 -17.81 -14.53
C THR A 11 34.56 -17.92 -13.03
N PRO A 12 34.67 -16.83 -12.24
CA PRO A 12 34.33 -16.86 -10.82
C PRO A 12 32.80 -16.91 -10.59
N ARG A 13 32.38 -17.70 -9.61
CA ARG A 13 31.01 -17.78 -9.11
C ARG A 13 30.61 -16.44 -8.45
N GLN A 14 29.52 -15.83 -8.90
CA GLN A 14 28.85 -14.76 -8.16
C GLN A 14 28.07 -15.37 -6.98
N GLU A 15 28.56 -15.14 -5.77
CA GLU A 15 27.81 -15.39 -4.54
C GLU A 15 26.85 -14.23 -4.28
N SER A 16 25.54 -14.53 -4.22
CA SER A 16 24.49 -13.59 -3.81
C SER A 16 24.44 -13.52 -2.28
N PRO A 17 24.55 -12.35 -1.63
CA PRO A 17 24.33 -12.25 -0.19
C PRO A 17 22.82 -12.20 0.09
N PHE A 18 22.40 -12.88 1.16
CA PHE A 18 21.06 -12.90 1.78
C PHE A 18 20.08 -14.00 1.29
N ASN A 19 20.33 -15.22 1.79
CA ASN A 19 19.27 -16.18 2.10
C ASN A 19 18.53 -15.75 3.38
N LEU A 20 17.25 -15.41 3.27
CA LEU A 20 16.36 -15.34 4.43
C LEU A 20 15.85 -16.76 4.75
N PRO A 21 15.93 -17.23 6.01
CA PRO A 21 15.41 -18.55 6.36
C PRO A 21 13.87 -18.55 6.35
N PRO A 22 13.22 -19.68 5.99
CA PRO A 22 11.78 -19.80 6.05
C PRO A 22 11.30 -19.85 7.50
N LEU A 23 10.23 -19.11 7.81
CA LEU A 23 9.53 -19.16 9.10
C LEU A 23 9.00 -20.58 9.33
N ARG A 24 9.68 -21.35 10.20
CA ARG A 24 9.18 -22.62 10.73
C ARG A 24 7.99 -22.35 11.65
N SER A 25 6.82 -22.82 11.24
CA SER A 25 5.68 -23.03 12.13
C SER A 25 6.04 -24.15 13.12
N THR A 26 6.22 -23.81 14.39
CA THR A 26 6.30 -24.80 15.47
C THR A 26 5.01 -24.72 16.28
N ARG A 27 4.22 -25.78 16.17
CA ARG A 27 3.01 -26.02 16.92
C ARG A 27 3.44 -26.65 18.25
N SER A 28 3.49 -25.85 19.32
CA SER A 28 3.73 -26.37 20.67
C SER A 28 2.44 -26.24 21.47
N THR A 29 1.77 -27.36 21.67
CA THR A 29 0.69 -27.57 22.63
C THR A 29 1.27 -27.49 24.04
N LEU A 30 0.91 -26.45 24.80
CA LEU A 30 1.10 -26.43 26.24
C LEU A 30 -0.27 -26.37 26.91
N PHE A 31 -0.57 -27.44 27.65
CA PHE A 31 -1.68 -27.58 28.57
C PHE A 31 -1.57 -26.53 29.68
N LEU A 32 -2.66 -25.82 29.98
CA LEU A 32 -2.81 -24.97 31.16
C LEU A 32 -3.62 -25.72 32.23
N PRO A 33 -3.19 -25.74 33.52
CA PRO A 33 -4.01 -26.26 34.60
C PRO A 33 -5.11 -25.24 34.98
N GLN A 34 -6.30 -25.75 35.26
CA GLN A 34 -7.45 -24.99 35.75
C GLN A 34 -7.35 -24.76 37.26
N THR A 35 -7.56 -23.52 37.71
CA THR A 35 -7.87 -23.17 39.11
C THR A 35 -9.12 -22.30 39.17
N PRO A 36 -9.92 -22.38 40.25
CA PRO A 36 -11.34 -22.01 40.22
C PRO A 36 -11.57 -20.51 40.39
N ALA A 37 -12.72 -20.09 39.87
CA ALA A 37 -13.19 -18.71 39.83
C ALA A 37 -13.41 -18.11 41.23
N VAL A 38 -12.86 -16.92 41.45
CA VAL A 38 -13.23 -16.02 42.53
C VAL A 38 -13.73 -14.72 41.90
N SER A 39 -15.01 -14.44 42.13
CA SER A 39 -15.72 -13.24 41.71
C SER A 39 -15.44 -12.08 42.68
N SER A 40 -14.99 -10.95 42.15
CA SER A 40 -15.14 -9.63 42.79
C SER A 40 -15.14 -8.50 41.75
N PRO A 41 -15.82 -7.36 42.00
CA PRO A 41 -16.26 -6.44 40.96
C PRO A 41 -15.44 -5.14 40.84
N ALA A 42 -15.59 -4.52 39.65
CA ALA A 42 -15.25 -3.13 39.24
C ALA A 42 -13.76 -2.82 38.93
N PRO A 43 -13.43 -1.78 38.11
CA PRO A 43 -14.26 -0.71 37.54
C PRO A 43 -14.18 -0.57 35.99
N GLY A 44 -15.07 0.27 35.44
CA GLY A 44 -15.28 0.49 34.01
C GLY A 44 -14.01 0.77 33.20
N GLY A 45 -13.77 -0.08 32.20
CA GLY A 45 -12.77 0.14 31.17
C GLY A 45 -13.23 1.26 30.24
N THR A 46 -12.42 2.31 30.15
CA THR A 46 -12.54 3.36 29.16
C THR A 46 -12.30 2.72 27.78
N GLU A 47 -13.39 2.48 27.03
CA GLU A 47 -13.29 2.20 25.61
C GLU A 47 -12.57 3.36 24.94
N THR A 48 -11.45 3.06 24.27
CA THR A 48 -10.75 4.04 23.46
C THR A 48 -11.69 4.50 22.34
N PRO A 49 -12.04 5.80 22.23
CA PRO A 49 -13.01 6.23 21.25
C PRO A 49 -12.45 6.01 19.85
N ARG A 50 -13.16 5.22 19.04
CA ARG A 50 -13.06 5.27 17.58
C ARG A 50 -13.20 6.75 17.19
N PRO A 51 -12.34 7.33 16.33
CA PRO A 51 -12.54 8.70 15.88
C PRO A 51 -13.95 8.79 15.28
N ALA A 52 -14.81 9.59 15.91
CA ALA A 52 -16.13 9.86 15.38
C ALA A 52 -15.95 10.53 14.01
N PRO A 53 -16.66 10.08 12.96
CA PRO A 53 -16.61 10.78 11.69
C PRO A 53 -17.04 12.24 11.93
N PRO A 54 -16.38 13.22 11.29
CA PRO A 54 -16.79 14.61 11.40
C PRO A 54 -18.26 14.76 10.95
N PRO A 55 -19.01 15.73 11.50
CA PRO A 55 -20.38 15.97 11.07
C PRO A 55 -20.35 16.56 9.66
N ALA A 56 -20.43 15.69 8.65
CA ALA A 56 -20.41 16.09 7.27
C ALA A 56 -21.83 16.35 6.78
N GLY A 57 -22.02 17.43 6.02
CA GLY A 57 -23.12 17.49 5.05
C GLY A 57 -23.12 16.23 4.18
N PRO A 58 -24.21 15.92 3.46
CA PRO A 58 -24.37 14.61 2.83
C PRO A 58 -23.19 14.29 1.89
N GLN A 59 -22.32 13.36 2.33
CA GLN A 59 -21.24 12.83 1.48
C GLN A 59 -21.87 12.33 0.19
N ARG A 60 -21.39 12.85 -0.94
CA ARG A 60 -22.01 12.59 -2.24
C ARG A 60 -21.75 11.14 -2.69
N ILE A 61 -20.57 10.61 -2.34
CA ILE A 61 -20.18 9.21 -2.52
C ILE A 61 -19.97 8.63 -1.14
N ARG A 62 -20.73 7.59 -0.78
CA ARG A 62 -20.70 6.95 0.54
C ARG A 62 -19.98 5.61 0.52
N THR A 63 -20.07 4.90 -0.60
CA THR A 63 -19.51 3.57 -0.77
C THR A 63 -18.91 3.43 -2.15
N ILE A 64 -17.80 2.68 -2.25
CA ILE A 64 -17.21 2.28 -3.51
C ILE A 64 -17.26 0.77 -3.70
N ARG A 65 -17.57 0.32 -4.91
CA ARG A 65 -17.31 -1.05 -5.36
C ARG A 65 -15.92 -1.11 -5.98
N PHE A 66 -14.99 -1.80 -5.32
CA PHE A 66 -13.63 -2.03 -5.81
C PHE A 66 -13.37 -3.54 -5.95
N GLY A 67 -13.42 -4.03 -7.19
CA GLY A 67 -13.37 -5.47 -7.47
C GLY A 67 -14.51 -6.22 -6.78
N ARG A 68 -14.17 -7.08 -5.82
CA ARG A 68 -15.14 -7.84 -5.00
C ARG A 68 -15.59 -7.12 -3.73
N PHE A 69 -14.94 -6.00 -3.38
CA PHE A 69 -15.19 -5.32 -2.12
C PHE A 69 -16.18 -4.17 -2.30
N ASP A 70 -17.10 -4.03 -1.35
CA ASP A 70 -17.82 -2.80 -1.10
C ASP A 70 -17.16 -2.12 0.12
N ILE A 71 -16.72 -0.88 -0.05
CA ILE A 71 -15.90 -0.17 0.94
C ILE A 71 -16.52 1.21 1.18
N ASP A 72 -16.82 1.51 2.45
CA ASP A 72 -17.33 2.82 2.84
C ASP A 72 -16.21 3.87 2.83
N THR A 73 -16.51 5.04 2.28
CA THR A 73 -15.59 6.17 2.20
C THR A 73 -15.49 6.86 3.56
N TRP A 74 -14.32 7.42 3.87
CA TRP A 74 -14.10 8.15 5.13
C TRP A 74 -14.23 9.65 4.92
N TYR A 75 -13.80 10.13 3.75
CA TYR A 75 -13.76 11.55 3.40
C TYR A 75 -14.32 11.78 1.99
N ASP A 76 -14.78 13.00 1.72
CA ASP A 76 -15.15 13.40 0.37
C ASP A 76 -13.92 13.55 -0.53
N ALA A 77 -14.08 13.14 -1.79
CA ALA A 77 -13.11 13.33 -2.86
C ALA A 77 -13.72 14.18 -3.99
N PRO A 78 -12.96 15.13 -4.55
CA PRO A 78 -13.45 16.08 -5.55
C PRO A 78 -13.47 15.45 -6.95
N PHE A 79 -14.31 14.43 -7.13
CA PHE A 79 -14.59 13.89 -8.46
C PHE A 79 -15.25 14.97 -9.35
N PRO A 80 -15.06 14.90 -10.68
CA PRO A 80 -15.75 15.81 -11.60
C PRO A 80 -17.27 15.80 -11.35
N GLU A 81 -17.92 16.95 -11.51
CA GLU A 81 -19.31 17.16 -11.08
C GLU A 81 -20.28 16.10 -11.62
N GLU A 82 -20.06 15.67 -12.87
CA GLU A 82 -20.84 14.61 -13.47
C GLU A 82 -20.78 13.31 -12.64
N TYR A 83 -19.66 12.95 -12.03
CA TYR A 83 -19.49 11.74 -11.20
C TYR A 83 -19.70 11.96 -9.70
N ALA A 84 -19.75 13.22 -9.25
CA ALA A 84 -19.93 13.53 -7.84
C ALA A 84 -21.33 13.14 -7.35
N ASN A 85 -22.36 13.35 -8.17
CA ASN A 85 -23.74 13.06 -7.81
C ASN A 85 -24.16 11.67 -8.30
N VAL A 86 -23.77 10.63 -7.55
CA VAL A 86 -24.24 9.26 -7.82
C VAL A 86 -25.56 9.04 -7.06
N PRO A 87 -26.69 8.72 -7.74
CA PRO A 87 -28.01 8.65 -7.11
C PRO A 87 -28.07 7.74 -5.87
N ASP A 88 -27.38 6.59 -5.95
CA ASP A 88 -27.36 5.58 -4.88
C ASP A 88 -26.18 5.77 -3.90
N GLY A 89 -25.39 6.84 -4.05
CA GLY A 89 -24.17 7.08 -3.29
C GLY A 89 -23.05 6.03 -3.51
N LYS A 90 -23.22 5.12 -4.48
CA LYS A 90 -22.31 3.99 -4.75
C LYS A 90 -21.53 4.15 -6.05
N MET A 91 -20.23 4.41 -5.96
CA MET A 91 -19.34 4.52 -7.12
C MET A 91 -18.70 3.18 -7.47
N TRP A 92 -18.47 2.92 -8.75
CA TRP A 92 -17.87 1.67 -9.23
C TRP A 92 -16.47 1.93 -9.78
N LEU A 93 -15.46 1.21 -9.30
CA LEU A 93 -14.08 1.34 -9.76
C LEU A 93 -13.55 0.03 -10.33
N CYS A 94 -12.81 0.15 -11.43
CA CYS A 94 -12.03 -0.95 -11.99
C CYS A 94 -10.83 -1.27 -11.09
N GLU A 95 -10.67 -2.54 -10.69
CA GLU A 95 -9.60 -2.97 -9.79
C GLU A 95 -8.18 -2.87 -10.40
N PHE A 96 -8.08 -2.72 -11.72
CA PHE A 96 -6.81 -2.66 -12.44
C PHE A 96 -6.44 -1.26 -12.91
N CYS A 97 -7.30 -0.59 -13.69
CA CYS A 97 -6.99 0.74 -14.24
C CYS A 97 -7.52 1.91 -13.41
N LEU A 98 -8.23 1.61 -12.31
CA LEU A 98 -8.81 2.58 -11.37
C LEU A 98 -9.85 3.52 -11.98
N ARG A 99 -10.30 3.27 -13.22
CA ARG A 99 -11.39 4.02 -13.83
C ARG A 99 -12.64 3.91 -12.97
N TYR A 100 -13.24 5.05 -12.64
CA TYR A 100 -14.50 5.15 -11.93
C TYR A 100 -15.70 5.27 -12.87
N GLY A 101 -16.89 4.92 -12.38
CA GLY A 101 -18.15 4.99 -13.08
C GLY A 101 -19.35 5.03 -12.13
N LYS A 102 -20.49 5.48 -12.66
CA LYS A 102 -21.72 5.74 -11.88
C LYS A 102 -22.66 4.54 -11.75
N SER A 103 -22.44 3.47 -12.53
CA SER A 103 -23.36 2.34 -12.57
C SER A 103 -22.66 0.99 -12.72
N SER A 104 -23.29 -0.04 -12.16
CA SER A 104 -22.85 -1.43 -12.28
C SER A 104 -22.69 -1.86 -13.74
N PHE A 105 -23.69 -1.53 -14.58
CA PHE A 105 -23.70 -1.88 -16.00
C PHE A 105 -22.54 -1.21 -16.78
N GLY A 106 -22.26 0.07 -16.51
CA GLY A 106 -21.13 0.77 -17.12
C GLY A 106 -19.79 0.14 -16.73
N ASN A 107 -19.63 -0.21 -15.46
CA ASN A 107 -18.43 -0.88 -14.96
C ASN A 107 -18.27 -2.30 -15.54
N LEU A 108 -19.37 -3.07 -15.65
CA LEU A 108 -19.34 -4.40 -16.26
C LEU A 108 -18.89 -4.33 -17.72
N ARG A 109 -19.45 -3.41 -18.50
CA ARG A 109 -19.03 -3.16 -19.90
C ARG A 109 -17.56 -2.76 -19.99
N HIS A 110 -17.10 -1.92 -19.07
CA HIS A 110 -15.68 -1.56 -19.00
C HIS A 110 -14.80 -2.78 -18.71
N ARG A 111 -15.14 -3.61 -17.71
CA ARG A 111 -14.38 -4.82 -17.36
C ARG A 111 -14.23 -5.80 -18.53
N MET A 112 -15.27 -5.95 -19.36
CA MET A 112 -15.21 -6.81 -20.55
C MET A 112 -14.22 -6.29 -21.62
N LYS A 113 -13.96 -4.98 -21.68
CA LYS A 113 -13.08 -4.36 -22.69
C LYS A 113 -11.71 -3.97 -22.15
N CYS A 114 -11.58 -3.84 -20.83
CA CYS A 114 -10.37 -3.38 -20.17
C CYS A 114 -9.26 -4.43 -20.33
N LYS A 115 -8.13 -4.02 -20.92
CA LYS A 115 -6.95 -4.88 -21.09
C LYS A 115 -5.97 -4.82 -19.91
N ALA A 116 -6.11 -3.84 -19.02
CA ALA A 116 -5.23 -3.69 -17.87
C ALA A 116 -5.40 -4.86 -16.90
N ARG A 117 -4.28 -5.45 -16.47
CA ARG A 117 -4.19 -6.52 -15.46
C ARG A 117 -3.15 -6.24 -14.37
N HIS A 118 -2.48 -5.11 -14.45
CA HIS A 118 -1.54 -4.61 -13.46
C HIS A 118 -1.44 -3.07 -13.57
N PRO A 119 -0.84 -2.37 -12.60
CA PRO A 119 -0.57 -0.95 -12.69
C PRO A 119 0.28 -0.61 -13.93
N PRO A 120 0.03 0.53 -14.60
CA PRO A 120 0.78 0.93 -15.79
C PRO A 120 2.15 1.52 -15.37
N GLY A 121 3.18 0.70 -15.37
CA GLY A 121 4.53 1.09 -14.94
C GLY A 121 5.47 -0.10 -14.93
N ASP A 122 6.69 0.13 -14.45
CA ASP A 122 7.72 -0.90 -14.41
C ASP A 122 7.59 -1.71 -13.11
N GLU A 123 7.59 -3.04 -13.22
CA GLU A 123 7.65 -3.91 -12.04
C GLU A 123 9.08 -3.89 -11.49
N ILE A 124 9.28 -3.17 -10.38
CA ILE A 124 10.62 -2.96 -9.79
C ILE A 124 10.93 -3.93 -8.64
N TYR A 125 9.94 -4.72 -8.21
CA TYR A 125 10.08 -5.71 -7.16
C TYR A 125 9.07 -6.85 -7.34
N ARG A 126 9.55 -8.08 -7.16
CA ARG A 126 8.76 -9.31 -7.19
C ARG A 126 9.26 -10.27 -6.10
N ALA A 127 8.38 -10.70 -5.21
CA ALA A 127 8.66 -11.75 -4.25
C ALA A 127 7.39 -12.58 -3.97
N GLY A 128 7.40 -13.86 -4.34
CA GLY A 128 6.22 -14.72 -4.21
C GLY A 128 5.03 -14.16 -4.98
N ASN A 129 3.92 -13.88 -4.29
CA ASN A 129 2.75 -13.23 -4.88
C ASN A 129 2.78 -11.70 -4.75
N VAL A 130 3.78 -11.08 -4.13
CA VAL A 130 3.85 -9.62 -3.96
C VAL A 130 4.63 -8.98 -5.11
N SER A 131 4.09 -7.88 -5.65
CA SER A 131 4.74 -7.08 -6.68
C SER A 131 4.62 -5.58 -6.38
N VAL A 132 5.67 -4.81 -6.68
CA VAL A 132 5.64 -3.33 -6.60
C VAL A 132 5.96 -2.73 -7.97
N PHE A 133 5.07 -1.86 -8.43
CA PHE A 133 5.18 -1.15 -9.70
C PHE A 133 5.56 0.31 -9.46
N GLU A 134 6.59 0.80 -10.16
CA GLU A 134 6.90 2.22 -10.23
C GLU A 134 6.13 2.86 -11.39
N VAL A 135 5.23 3.78 -11.06
CA VAL A 135 4.36 4.46 -12.00
C VAL A 135 4.71 5.94 -12.02
N ASP A 136 5.21 6.42 -13.15
CA ASP A 136 5.49 7.85 -13.35
C ASP A 136 4.19 8.63 -13.63
N GLY A 137 3.89 9.61 -12.77
CA GLY A 137 2.69 10.45 -12.90
C GLY A 137 2.65 11.30 -14.18
N ARG A 138 3.80 11.65 -14.76
CA ARG A 138 3.88 12.37 -16.03
C ARG A 138 3.54 11.47 -17.22
N LYS A 139 3.97 10.20 -17.17
CA LYS A 139 3.71 9.21 -18.24
C LYS A 139 2.29 8.63 -18.16
N ASN A 140 1.76 8.44 -16.95
CA ASN A 140 0.50 7.74 -16.69
C ASN A 140 -0.53 8.63 -15.97
N LYS A 141 -0.73 9.86 -16.46
CA LYS A 141 -1.55 10.90 -15.79
C LYS A 141 -2.91 10.41 -15.32
N ILE A 142 -3.70 9.81 -16.21
CA ILE A 142 -5.07 9.36 -15.90
C ILE A 142 -5.10 8.33 -14.78
N TYR A 143 -4.19 7.34 -14.83
CA TYR A 143 -4.12 6.32 -13.78
C TYR A 143 -3.76 6.94 -12.42
N CYS A 144 -2.77 7.84 -12.40
CA CYS A 144 -2.34 8.49 -11.17
C CYS A 144 -3.40 9.45 -10.61
N GLN A 145 -4.14 10.17 -11.45
CA GLN A 145 -5.26 11.00 -11.03
C GLN A 145 -6.38 10.15 -10.41
N ASN A 146 -6.74 9.03 -11.05
CA ASN A 146 -7.71 8.09 -10.51
C ASN A 146 -7.25 7.51 -9.16
N LEU A 147 -5.97 7.17 -9.03
CA LEU A 147 -5.37 6.71 -7.78
C LEU A 147 -5.41 7.79 -6.69
N CYS A 148 -5.14 9.04 -7.04
CA CYS A 148 -5.22 10.15 -6.10
C CYS A 148 -6.65 10.40 -5.61
N LEU A 149 -7.65 10.33 -6.50
CA LEU A 149 -9.06 10.44 -6.14
C LEU A 149 -9.49 9.27 -5.25
N LEU A 150 -9.06 8.04 -5.58
CA LEU A 150 -9.25 6.86 -4.72
C LEU A 150 -8.67 7.09 -3.32
N ALA A 151 -7.44 7.60 -3.25
CA ALA A 151 -6.77 7.84 -1.98
C ALA A 151 -7.44 8.95 -1.17
N LYS A 152 -7.93 10.01 -1.81
CA LYS A 152 -8.59 11.14 -1.14
C LYS A 152 -9.83 10.69 -0.35
N MET A 153 -10.51 9.62 -0.78
CA MET A 153 -11.63 9.05 -0.03
C MET A 153 -11.24 8.45 1.32
N PHE A 154 -9.94 8.18 1.55
CA PHE A 154 -9.41 7.55 2.76
C PHE A 154 -8.29 8.37 3.44
N LEU A 155 -7.95 9.54 2.88
CA LEU A 155 -6.94 10.46 3.39
C LEU A 155 -7.55 11.85 3.53
N ASP A 156 -7.55 12.40 4.75
CA ASP A 156 -8.15 13.69 5.06
C ASP A 156 -7.43 14.84 4.34
N HIS A 157 -6.13 14.98 4.60
CA HIS A 157 -5.32 16.13 4.20
C HIS A 157 -4.63 15.98 2.82
N LYS A 158 -5.22 15.22 1.89
CA LYS A 158 -4.67 15.12 0.53
C LYS A 158 -5.15 16.29 -0.34
N THR A 159 -4.23 17.16 -0.72
CA THR A 159 -4.54 18.39 -1.47
C THR A 159 -4.26 18.27 -2.98
N LEU A 160 -3.27 17.46 -3.37
CA LEU A 160 -2.88 17.26 -4.76
C LEU A 160 -3.46 15.97 -5.32
N PHE A 161 -4.39 16.11 -6.28
CA PHE A 161 -5.04 14.99 -6.96
C PHE A 161 -5.09 15.09 -8.50
N TYR A 162 -4.98 16.29 -9.07
CA TYR A 162 -4.88 16.48 -10.53
C TYR A 162 -3.44 16.69 -11.01
N ASP A 163 -2.62 17.41 -10.23
CA ASP A 163 -1.22 17.70 -10.53
C ASP A 163 -0.30 16.54 -10.12
N VAL A 164 -0.35 15.45 -10.89
CA VAL A 164 0.36 14.20 -10.60
C VAL A 164 1.76 14.11 -11.21
N GLU A 165 2.10 14.99 -12.15
CA GLU A 165 3.37 14.95 -12.90
C GLU A 165 4.65 15.03 -12.04
N PRO A 166 4.68 15.79 -10.93
CA PRO A 166 5.85 15.86 -10.05
C PRO A 166 6.13 14.57 -9.26
N PHE A 167 5.22 13.59 -9.28
CA PHE A 167 5.27 12.43 -8.40
C PHE A 167 5.61 11.12 -9.14
N LEU A 168 6.31 10.25 -8.42
CA LEU A 168 6.35 8.81 -8.67
C LEU A 168 5.37 8.12 -7.71
N PHE A 169 4.71 7.08 -8.20
CA PHE A 169 3.76 6.28 -7.42
C PHE A 169 4.27 4.84 -7.35
N TYR A 170 4.47 4.34 -6.15
CA TYR A 170 4.89 2.98 -5.88
C TYR A 170 3.67 2.16 -5.50
N VAL A 171 3.14 1.40 -6.45
CA VAL A 171 1.89 0.66 -6.32
C VAL A 171 2.19 -0.77 -5.94
N MET A 172 1.78 -1.16 -4.74
CA MET A 172 1.91 -2.53 -4.24
C MET A 172 0.68 -3.34 -4.60
N THR A 173 0.94 -4.57 -5.06
CA THR A 173 -0.09 -5.47 -5.56
C THR A 173 0.12 -6.89 -5.06
N GLU A 174 -0.98 -7.64 -5.04
CA GLU A 174 -1.00 -9.07 -4.83
C GLU A 174 -1.35 -9.76 -6.15
N MET A 175 -0.43 -10.57 -6.66
CA MET A 175 -0.60 -11.33 -7.89
C MET A 175 -1.57 -12.48 -7.68
N THR A 176 -2.52 -12.57 -8.60
CA THR A 176 -3.55 -13.59 -8.68
C THR A 176 -3.60 -14.18 -10.08
N ASP A 177 -4.38 -15.22 -10.26
CA ASP A 177 -4.70 -15.84 -11.55
C ASP A 177 -5.21 -14.84 -12.59
N VAL A 178 -5.95 -13.82 -12.15
CA VAL A 178 -6.48 -12.77 -13.03
C VAL A 178 -5.54 -11.60 -13.24
N GLY A 179 -4.48 -11.43 -12.45
CA GLY A 179 -3.55 -10.29 -12.54
C GLY A 179 -3.10 -9.72 -11.19
N ALA A 180 -2.44 -8.56 -11.24
CA ALA A 180 -1.92 -7.83 -10.08
C ALA A 180 -3.03 -6.98 -9.44
N ARG A 181 -3.60 -7.47 -8.33
CA ARG A 181 -4.66 -6.77 -7.60
C ARG A 181 -4.07 -5.69 -6.70
N PHE A 182 -4.62 -4.49 -6.78
CA PHE A 182 -4.19 -3.36 -5.97
C PHE A 182 -4.36 -3.62 -4.46
N VAL A 183 -3.29 -3.38 -3.69
CA VAL A 183 -3.29 -3.48 -2.22
C VAL A 183 -3.20 -2.11 -1.58
N GLY A 184 -2.29 -1.28 -2.09
CA GLY A 184 -1.98 0.03 -1.55
C GLY A 184 -0.88 0.69 -2.35
N TYR A 185 -0.53 1.92 -1.98
CA TYR A 185 0.54 2.66 -2.62
C TYR A 185 1.18 3.66 -1.67
N PHE A 186 2.33 4.17 -2.07
CA PHE A 186 2.77 5.49 -1.63
C PHE A 186 3.23 6.34 -2.82
N SER A 187 3.10 7.65 -2.72
CA SER A 187 3.66 8.61 -3.68
C SER A 187 4.90 9.27 -3.11
N LYS A 188 5.77 9.71 -4.02
CA LYS A 188 7.02 10.40 -3.69
C LYS A 188 7.30 11.45 -4.75
N GLU A 189 7.59 12.68 -4.32
CA GLU A 189 8.04 13.72 -5.23
C GLU A 189 9.38 13.36 -5.88
N LYS A 190 9.49 13.62 -7.18
CA LYS A 190 10.72 13.41 -7.95
C LYS A 190 11.85 14.32 -7.47
N ARG A 191 11.49 15.51 -6.98
CA ARG A 191 12.43 16.53 -6.47
C ARG A 191 11.84 17.12 -5.20
N CYS A 192 12.30 16.64 -4.05
CA CYS A 192 11.85 17.11 -2.73
C CYS A 192 13.01 17.79 -2.00
N PRO A 193 13.03 19.15 -1.91
CA PRO A 193 14.07 19.87 -1.17
C PRO A 193 14.11 19.49 0.31
N SER A 194 12.96 19.18 0.91
CA SER A 194 12.81 18.78 2.31
C SER A 194 13.23 17.32 2.58
N GLY A 195 13.64 16.56 1.56
CA GLY A 195 14.16 15.21 1.72
C GLY A 195 13.11 14.14 2.04
N TYR A 196 11.82 14.42 1.88
CA TYR A 196 10.77 13.43 2.14
C TYR A 196 10.91 12.23 1.20
N ASN A 197 10.73 11.02 1.74
CA ASN A 197 10.72 9.79 0.93
C ASN A 197 9.31 9.27 0.66
N VAL A 198 8.30 9.85 1.32
CA VAL A 198 6.87 9.55 1.15
C VAL A 198 6.10 10.86 1.25
N SER A 199 5.25 11.15 0.26
CA SER A 199 4.31 12.29 0.28
C SER A 199 2.92 11.84 0.75
N CYS A 200 2.42 10.73 0.22
CA CYS A 200 1.17 10.11 0.67
C CYS A 200 1.38 8.60 0.75
N ILE A 201 0.75 7.93 1.70
CA ILE A 201 0.75 6.47 1.83
C ILE A 201 -0.65 5.99 2.20
N MET A 202 -1.13 4.95 1.52
CA MET A 202 -2.44 4.40 1.76
C MET A 202 -2.45 2.90 1.48
N THR A 203 -2.92 2.11 2.45
CA THR A 203 -3.36 0.73 2.22
C THR A 203 -4.88 0.74 2.06
N LEU A 204 -5.40 0.05 1.04
CA LEU A 204 -6.84 -0.05 0.80
C LEU A 204 -7.52 -0.56 2.08
N PRO A 205 -8.65 0.03 2.54
CA PRO A 205 -9.26 -0.36 3.81
C PRO A 205 -9.53 -1.87 3.96
N ALA A 206 -10.00 -2.52 2.89
CA ALA A 206 -10.23 -3.97 2.85
C ALA A 206 -8.97 -4.83 3.07
N MET A 207 -7.78 -4.24 2.91
CA MET A 207 -6.48 -4.88 3.06
C MET A 207 -5.73 -4.42 4.33
N GLN A 208 -6.27 -3.52 5.13
CA GLN A 208 -5.62 -3.07 6.36
C GLN A 208 -5.49 -4.19 7.41
N ARG A 209 -4.60 -3.98 8.40
CA ARG A 209 -4.31 -4.91 9.52
C ARG A 209 -3.76 -6.29 9.10
N ARG A 210 -3.16 -6.39 7.90
CA ARG A 210 -2.50 -7.60 7.37
C ARG A 210 -0.99 -7.44 7.13
N GLY A 211 -0.38 -6.41 7.70
CA GLY A 211 1.06 -6.12 7.54
C GLY A 211 1.43 -5.29 6.30
N TRP A 212 0.53 -5.09 5.34
CA TRP A 212 0.79 -4.32 4.12
C TRP A 212 1.29 -2.88 4.35
N GLY A 213 0.77 -2.19 5.37
CA GLY A 213 1.23 -0.85 5.74
C GLY A 213 2.72 -0.84 6.14
N ASN A 214 3.15 -1.79 6.97
CA ASN A 214 4.56 -1.94 7.33
C ASN A 214 5.42 -2.29 6.12
N LEU A 215 4.91 -3.10 5.19
CA LEU A 215 5.64 -3.44 3.97
C LEU A 215 5.83 -2.23 3.05
N LEU A 216 4.80 -1.39 2.88
CA LEU A 216 4.90 -0.14 2.12
C LEU A 216 5.91 0.83 2.74
N ILE A 217 5.86 1.02 4.07
CA ILE A 217 6.84 1.84 4.80
C ILE A 217 8.25 1.28 4.64
N GLY A 218 8.43 -0.03 4.80
CA GLY A 218 9.72 -0.68 4.63
C GLY A 218 10.27 -0.50 3.21
N PHE A 219 9.40 -0.62 2.21
CA PHE A 219 9.79 -0.40 0.82
C PHE A 219 10.22 1.05 0.55
N SER A 220 9.55 2.05 1.14
CA SER A 220 9.97 3.45 0.96
C SER A 220 11.36 3.72 1.57
N TYR A 221 11.69 3.10 2.69
CA TYR A 221 13.04 3.16 3.28
C TYR A 221 14.07 2.37 2.47
N LEU A 222 13.68 1.24 1.87
CA LEU A 222 14.56 0.47 0.97
C LEU A 222 14.98 1.31 -0.24
N LEU A 223 14.06 2.08 -0.82
CA LEU A 223 14.38 3.04 -1.89
C LEU A 223 15.35 4.11 -1.40
N SER A 224 15.12 4.72 -0.24
CA SER A 224 16.05 5.70 0.35
C SER A 224 17.46 5.12 0.55
N LYS A 225 17.56 3.87 1.03
CA LYS A 225 18.84 3.15 1.17
C LYS A 225 19.53 2.96 -0.18
N LYS A 226 18.79 2.55 -1.21
CA LYS A 226 19.31 2.38 -2.58
C LYS A 226 19.77 3.71 -3.20
N GLU A 227 19.11 4.81 -2.86
CA GLU A 227 19.45 6.17 -3.27
C GLU A 227 20.61 6.78 -2.47
N GLY A 228 21.11 6.10 -1.44
CA GLY A 228 22.21 6.60 -0.59
C GLY A 228 21.83 7.84 0.22
N ARG A 229 20.54 8.01 0.57
CA ARG A 229 20.06 9.18 1.30
C ARG A 229 19.14 8.81 2.46
N LEU A 230 19.05 9.71 3.43
CA LEU A 230 18.04 9.63 4.49
C LEU A 230 16.66 10.02 3.94
N GLY A 231 15.62 9.59 4.64
CA GLY A 231 14.24 9.85 4.26
C GLY A 231 13.29 9.77 5.45
N THR A 232 12.25 10.58 5.40
CA THR A 232 11.17 10.61 6.38
C THR A 232 9.86 10.91 5.66
N PRO A 233 8.69 10.47 6.15
CA PRO A 233 7.43 10.89 5.55
C PRO A 233 7.18 12.38 5.70
N GLU A 234 6.44 12.93 4.74
CA GLU A 234 5.85 14.26 4.81
C GLU A 234 4.92 14.39 6.04
N ARG A 235 4.81 15.60 6.59
CA ARG A 235 4.01 15.92 7.77
C ARG A 235 2.91 16.94 7.41
N PRO A 236 1.75 16.91 8.10
CA PRO A 236 1.40 16.01 9.21
C PRO A 236 1.02 14.59 8.75
N LEU A 237 1.29 13.59 9.58
CA LEU A 237 0.80 12.22 9.38
C LEU A 237 -0.66 12.12 9.84
N SER A 238 -1.43 11.20 9.23
CA SER A 238 -2.71 10.79 9.81
C SER A 238 -2.49 9.98 11.09
N GLY A 239 -3.48 9.89 11.98
CA GLY A 239 -3.36 9.09 13.20
C GLY A 239 -3.01 7.62 12.95
N LEU A 240 -3.59 7.02 11.90
CA LEU A 240 -3.21 5.66 11.46
C LEU A 240 -1.78 5.61 10.91
N GLY A 241 -1.35 6.64 10.17
CA GLY A 241 0.00 6.76 9.66
C GLY A 241 1.03 6.85 10.79
N GLU A 242 0.78 7.66 11.80
CA GLU A 242 1.66 7.83 12.96
C GLU A 242 1.85 6.51 13.72
N VAL A 243 0.77 5.79 14.01
CA VAL A 243 0.84 4.47 14.64
C VAL A 243 1.64 3.48 13.78
N ALA A 244 1.42 3.47 12.47
CA ALA A 244 2.11 2.57 11.56
C ALA A 244 3.63 2.87 11.48
N TYR A 245 4.02 4.13 11.33
CA TYR A 245 5.43 4.54 11.31
C TYR A 245 6.13 4.26 12.64
N ARG A 246 5.48 4.59 13.78
CA ARG A 246 6.02 4.29 15.11
C ARG A 246 6.25 2.79 15.28
N ASN A 247 5.27 1.96 14.92
CA ASN A 247 5.41 0.51 14.96
C ASN A 247 6.57 0.02 14.07
N TYR A 248 6.66 0.51 12.82
CA TYR A 248 7.74 0.14 11.90
C TYR A 248 9.12 0.49 12.46
N TRP A 249 9.30 1.71 12.97
CA TRP A 249 10.57 2.15 13.56
C TRP A 249 10.93 1.35 14.79
N THR A 250 9.97 1.11 15.71
CA THR A 250 10.21 0.27 16.90
C THR A 250 10.67 -1.13 16.52
N LEU A 251 10.00 -1.79 15.56
CA LEU A 251 10.38 -3.13 15.12
C LEU A 251 11.77 -3.13 14.45
N THR A 252 12.04 -2.15 13.60
CA THR A 252 13.31 -2.06 12.87
C THR A 252 14.49 -1.82 13.82
N ILE A 253 14.33 -0.93 14.80
CA ILE A 253 15.35 -0.65 15.81
C ILE A 253 15.57 -1.88 16.69
N ASN A 254 14.50 -2.53 17.17
CA ASN A 254 14.63 -3.75 17.98
C ASN A 254 15.34 -4.86 17.21
N GLN A 255 15.03 -5.06 15.92
CA GLN A 255 15.73 -6.03 15.08
C GLN A 255 17.21 -5.70 14.93
N PHE A 256 17.55 -4.42 14.73
CA PHE A 256 18.94 -3.98 14.63
C PHE A 256 19.71 -4.23 15.94
N LEU A 257 19.14 -3.86 17.08
CA LEU A 257 19.76 -4.07 18.40
C LEU A 257 19.94 -5.56 18.69
N ASN A 258 18.96 -6.40 18.39
CA ASN A 258 19.05 -7.85 18.59
C ASN A 258 20.03 -8.54 17.64
N ALA A 259 20.31 -7.95 16.48
CA ALA A 259 21.30 -8.45 15.52
C ALA A 259 22.72 -7.94 15.80
N THR A 260 22.86 -6.96 16.70
CA THR A 260 24.16 -6.44 17.11
C THR A 260 24.72 -7.37 18.21
N PRO A 261 25.96 -7.88 18.08
CA PRO A 261 26.59 -8.74 19.08
C PRO A 261 26.72 -8.08 20.46
#